data_AF-A0A543CUA3-F1
#
_entry.id   AF-A0A543CUA3-F1
#
_cell.length_a   1.000
_cell.length_b   1.000
_cell.length_c   1.000
_cell.angle_alpha   90.00
_cell.angle_beta   90.00
_cell.angle_gamma   90.00
#
_symmetry.space_group_name_H-M   'P 1'
#
loop_
_entity.id
_entity.type
_entity.pdbx_description
1 polymer ?
#
loop_
_entity_poly.entity_id
_entity_poly.type
_entity_poly.pdbx_seq_one_letter_code
_entity_poly.pdbx_strand_id
1 'polypeptide(L)'
;MAETSRRRRKPRSRLYVWLALIGLLGLMAARLWLVEDGMLFGATRIVLIDIVISAVVLIVAAVLYQWHFRLTGDAAEDERKPSTLLATAVGILGVPALIGGLLNLITPATPGDLAVPSCATAQTYRTPYRAATTGPTGNFARSGPGLGFAQTDRFSKDCVVGFTGYCVGDPVNDPVVKGWNDTRWLLASRHEHGLGRFVARWLSKEPARDRYLSSAYLAPQNPDSNLKYLGAKKCVQGQPLPEKATLTPADATTKSGKPLRGIIQLTAQAPHAFNIGIALAVDPDEALDSGTAIRQIPGSGAVTSGNAVHAQWDTTIVRSQLHAPRSTPVAVTVLAVPCLDPLTPARSDTATTRRFTIPVKPGQKLVPTTPRPLAEPIRERLLALACDTQINEAGQRAANTEFNG
;
A
#
# COMPACT_ATOMS: atom_id res chain seq x y z
N MET A 1 0.48 -24.97 -84.15
CA MET A 1 -0.06 -25.33 -82.83
C MET A 1 0.97 -24.93 -81.77
N ALA A 2 0.76 -23.81 -81.09
CA ALA A 2 1.62 -23.36 -80.00
C ALA A 2 0.75 -23.28 -78.74
N GLU A 3 0.80 -24.35 -77.94
CA GLU A 3 0.07 -24.47 -76.69
C GLU A 3 0.81 -23.65 -75.63
N THR A 4 0.44 -22.38 -75.49
CA THR A 4 0.97 -21.49 -74.45
C THR A 4 0.52 -21.98 -73.09
N SER A 5 1.39 -22.80 -72.48
CA SER A 5 1.40 -23.17 -71.07
C SER A 5 1.26 -21.93 -70.17
N ARG A 6 0.02 -21.56 -69.83
CA ARG A 6 -0.28 -20.60 -68.76
C ARG A 6 0.10 -21.25 -67.43
N ARG A 7 1.37 -21.12 -67.04
CA ARG A 7 1.82 -21.40 -65.67
C ARG A 7 0.96 -20.58 -64.72
N ARG A 8 -0.02 -21.24 -64.07
CA ARG A 8 -0.77 -20.71 -62.93
C ARG A 8 0.24 -20.36 -61.84
N ARG A 9 0.72 -19.11 -61.80
CA ARG A 9 1.47 -18.60 -60.65
C ARG A 9 0.53 -18.66 -59.46
N LYS A 10 0.72 -19.64 -58.57
CA LYS A 10 0.04 -19.68 -57.27
C LYS A 10 0.19 -18.30 -56.62
N PRO A 11 -0.91 -17.67 -56.18
CA PRO A 11 -0.86 -16.28 -55.75
C PRO A 11 -0.08 -16.21 -54.42
N ARG A 12 1.13 -15.64 -54.47
CA ARG A 12 1.98 -15.34 -53.30
C ARG A 12 1.25 -14.49 -52.25
N SER A 13 0.11 -13.88 -52.61
CA SER A 13 -0.72 -13.06 -51.73
C SER A 13 -1.28 -13.80 -50.52
N ARG A 14 -1.66 -15.08 -50.61
CA ARG A 14 -2.16 -15.83 -49.45
C ARG A 14 -1.11 -15.92 -48.33
N LEU A 15 0.16 -16.04 -48.69
CA LEU A 15 1.25 -16.07 -47.72
C LEU A 15 1.36 -14.75 -46.96
N TYR A 16 1.26 -13.61 -47.64
CA TYR A 16 1.32 -12.30 -46.99
C TYR A 16 0.15 -12.04 -46.04
N VAL A 17 -1.06 -12.51 -46.39
CA VAL A 17 -2.23 -12.45 -45.49
C VAL A 17 -1.98 -13.24 -44.20
N TRP A 18 -1.51 -14.48 -44.33
CA TRP A 18 -1.21 -15.32 -43.17
C TRP A 18 -0.10 -14.73 -42.31
N LEU A 19 0.98 -14.23 -42.91
CA LEU A 19 2.06 -13.57 -42.19
C LEU A 19 1.58 -12.32 -41.44
N ALA A 20 0.67 -11.54 -42.04
CA ALA A 20 0.09 -10.36 -41.40
C ALA A 20 -0.80 -10.72 -40.20
N LEU A 21 -1.65 -11.75 -40.34
CA LEU A 21 -2.49 -12.24 -39.25
C LEU A 21 -1.67 -12.83 -38.11
N ILE A 22 -0.64 -13.63 -38.42
CA ILE A 22 0.30 -14.19 -37.43
C ILE A 22 1.05 -13.05 -36.73
N GLY A 23 1.51 -12.04 -37.47
CA GLY A 23 2.16 -10.86 -36.90
C GLY A 23 1.25 -10.10 -35.94
N LEU A 24 -0.02 -9.90 -36.31
CA LEU A 24 -1.00 -9.23 -35.46
C LEU A 24 -1.27 -10.01 -34.17
N LEU A 25 -1.53 -11.32 -34.28
CA LEU A 25 -1.73 -12.19 -33.11
C LEU A 25 -0.50 -12.20 -32.21
N GLY A 26 0.70 -12.22 -32.81
CA GLY A 26 1.96 -12.11 -32.08
C GLY A 26 2.10 -10.79 -31.33
N LEU A 27 1.71 -9.66 -31.93
CA LEU A 27 1.71 -8.35 -31.28
C LEU A 27 0.71 -8.27 -30.12
N MET A 28 -0.49 -8.83 -30.30
CA MET A 28 -1.50 -8.88 -29.24
C MET A 28 -1.04 -9.75 -28.07
N ALA A 29 -0.50 -10.94 -28.35
CA ALA A 29 0.04 -11.84 -27.34
C ALA A 29 1.24 -11.21 -26.61
N ALA A 30 2.14 -10.53 -27.34
CA ALA A 30 3.25 -9.81 -26.74
C ALA A 30 2.76 -8.67 -25.84
N ARG A 31 1.75 -7.90 -26.26
CA ARG A 31 1.16 -6.84 -25.44
C ARG A 31 0.51 -7.39 -24.18
N LEU A 32 -0.25 -8.48 -24.28
CA LEU A 32 -0.85 -9.19 -23.15
C LEU A 32 0.23 -9.61 -22.14
N TRP A 33 1.25 -10.32 -22.63
CA TRP A 33 2.37 -10.80 -21.82
C TRP A 33 3.14 -9.66 -21.14
N LEU A 34 3.44 -8.58 -21.88
CA LEU A 34 4.16 -7.41 -21.35
C LEU A 34 3.38 -6.67 -20.26
N VAL A 35 2.05 -6.57 -20.36
CA VAL A 35 1.21 -5.93 -19.34
C VAL A 35 1.06 -6.83 -18.12
N GLU A 36 0.79 -8.13 -18.31
CA GLU A 36 0.63 -9.08 -17.22
C GLU A 36 1.91 -9.29 -16.40
N ASP A 37 3.07 -9.32 -17.05
CA ASP A 37 4.38 -9.35 -16.39
C ASP A 37 4.79 -7.98 -15.80
N GLY A 38 3.93 -6.97 -15.99
CA GLY A 38 4.15 -5.62 -15.50
C GLY A 38 5.34 -4.93 -16.14
N MET A 39 5.80 -5.35 -17.32
CA MET A 39 6.92 -4.72 -18.06
C MET A 39 6.47 -3.46 -18.80
N LEU A 40 5.21 -3.45 -19.26
CA LEU A 40 4.58 -2.30 -19.86
C LEU A 40 3.58 -1.67 -18.87
N PHE A 41 3.90 -0.47 -18.40
CA PHE A 41 3.09 0.23 -17.39
C PHE A 41 3.08 1.74 -17.64
N GLY A 42 2.04 2.39 -17.12
CA GLY A 42 1.74 3.80 -17.35
C GLY A 42 0.80 4.00 -18.54
N ALA A 43 -0.31 4.70 -18.29
CA ALA A 43 -1.40 4.88 -19.25
C ALA A 43 -0.92 5.39 -20.62
N THR A 44 -0.02 6.38 -20.64
CA THR A 44 0.46 6.97 -21.90
C THR A 44 1.24 5.98 -22.77
N ARG A 45 2.02 5.07 -22.18
CA ARG A 45 2.83 4.10 -22.93
C ARG A 45 1.98 2.98 -23.49
N ILE A 46 0.99 2.53 -22.71
CA ILE A 46 0.04 1.52 -23.13
C ILE A 46 -0.82 2.06 -24.27
N VAL A 47 -1.33 3.29 -24.15
CA VAL A 47 -2.06 3.96 -25.23
C VAL A 47 -1.22 4.08 -26.50
N LEU A 48 0.08 4.44 -26.39
CA LEU A 48 0.95 4.52 -27.57
C LEU A 48 1.11 3.17 -28.27
N ILE A 49 1.28 2.07 -27.53
CA ILE A 49 1.37 0.73 -28.11
C ILE A 49 0.03 0.29 -28.69
N ASP A 50 -1.08 0.59 -28.03
CA ASP A 50 -2.42 0.29 -28.54
C ASP A 50 -2.69 1.07 -29.85
N ILE A 51 -2.20 2.32 -29.97
CA ILE A 51 -2.24 3.09 -31.22
C ILE A 51 -1.39 2.41 -32.31
N VAL A 52 -0.19 1.94 -31.98
CA VAL A 52 0.67 1.23 -32.95
C VAL A 52 0.02 -0.07 -33.42
N ILE A 53 -0.53 -0.87 -32.50
CA ILE A 53 -1.26 -2.10 -32.83
C ILE A 53 -2.46 -1.76 -33.73
N SER A 54 -3.22 -0.73 -33.38
CA SER A 54 -4.35 -0.24 -34.16
C SER A 54 -3.94 0.20 -35.57
N ALA A 55 -2.82 0.90 -35.70
CA ALA A 55 -2.26 1.31 -37.00
C ALA A 55 -1.81 0.10 -37.84
N VAL A 56 -1.21 -0.91 -37.23
CA VAL A 56 -0.84 -2.16 -37.93
C VAL A 56 -2.09 -2.89 -38.41
N VAL A 57 -3.12 -3.00 -37.58
CA VAL A 57 -4.43 -3.56 -37.97
C VAL A 57 -5.00 -2.82 -39.18
N LEU A 58 -4.99 -1.49 -39.16
CA LEU A 58 -5.45 -0.64 -40.26
C LEU A 58 -4.73 -0.96 -41.58
N ILE A 59 -3.39 -1.02 -41.52
CA ILE A 59 -2.56 -1.29 -42.69
C ILE A 59 -2.85 -2.69 -43.24
N VAL A 60 -2.94 -3.69 -42.36
CA VAL A 60 -3.26 -5.06 -42.76
C VAL A 60 -4.65 -5.13 -43.39
N ALA A 61 -5.67 -4.52 -42.77
CA ALA A 61 -7.02 -4.48 -43.31
C ALA A 61 -7.07 -3.78 -44.68
N ALA A 62 -6.36 -2.66 -44.85
CA ALA A 62 -6.29 -1.95 -46.12
C ALA A 62 -5.62 -2.78 -47.22
N VAL A 63 -4.54 -3.52 -46.90
CA VAL A 63 -3.87 -4.43 -47.84
C VAL A 63 -4.78 -5.59 -48.23
N LEU A 64 -5.47 -6.20 -47.25
CA LEU A 64 -6.44 -7.27 -47.51
C LEU A 64 -7.61 -6.80 -48.37
N TYR A 65 -8.09 -5.59 -48.12
CA TYR A 65 -9.13 -4.95 -48.92
C TYR A 65 -8.69 -4.73 -50.36
N GLN A 66 -7.53 -4.08 -50.58
CA GLN A 66 -6.98 -3.89 -51.92
C GLN A 66 -6.75 -5.22 -52.63
N TRP A 67 -6.33 -6.25 -51.90
CA TRP A 67 -6.14 -7.59 -52.45
C TRP A 67 -7.45 -8.25 -52.87
N HIS A 68 -8.50 -8.15 -52.05
CA HIS A 68 -9.84 -8.67 -52.38
C HIS A 68 -10.36 -8.04 -53.67
N PHE A 69 -10.29 -6.70 -53.78
CA PHE A 69 -10.74 -5.97 -54.98
C PHE A 69 -9.97 -6.36 -56.25
N ARG A 70 -8.67 -6.64 -56.14
CA ARG A 70 -7.87 -7.13 -57.27
C ARG A 70 -8.22 -8.55 -57.69
N LEU A 71 -8.67 -9.40 -56.76
CA LEU A 71 -9.05 -10.77 -57.06
C LEU A 71 -10.45 -10.88 -57.65
N THR A 72 -11.37 -10.03 -57.22
CA THR A 72 -12.71 -9.90 -57.81
C THR A 72 -12.71 -9.09 -59.11
N GLY A 73 -11.56 -9.04 -59.81
CA GLY A 73 -11.26 -8.14 -60.91
C GLY A 73 -12.03 -8.32 -62.22
N ASP A 74 -13.28 -8.81 -62.17
CA ASP A 74 -14.17 -8.85 -63.34
C ASP A 74 -15.62 -8.61 -62.91
N ALA A 75 -16.30 -7.75 -63.67
CA ALA A 75 -17.73 -7.42 -63.69
C ALA A 75 -18.25 -6.40 -62.65
N ALA A 76 -18.04 -5.10 -62.92
CA ALA A 76 -19.12 -4.10 -63.01
C ALA A 76 -18.53 -2.70 -63.29
N GLU A 77 -18.32 -2.38 -64.56
CA GLU A 77 -18.66 -1.03 -65.04
C GLU A 77 -20.17 -0.89 -64.87
N ASP A 78 -20.63 -0.44 -63.71
CA ASP A 78 -21.78 0.46 -63.55
C ASP A 78 -22.18 0.55 -62.07
N GLU A 79 -22.41 1.78 -61.65
CA GLU A 79 -22.79 2.20 -60.29
C GLU A 79 -21.78 1.88 -59.17
N ARG A 80 -20.82 2.80 -58.98
CA ARG A 80 -20.12 2.99 -57.69
C ARG A 80 -21.16 3.30 -56.61
N LYS A 81 -21.77 2.28 -56.02
CA LYS A 81 -22.72 2.45 -54.91
C LYS A 81 -21.97 3.02 -53.70
N PRO A 82 -22.33 4.21 -53.20
CA PRO A 82 -21.66 4.85 -52.05
C PRO A 82 -21.71 3.98 -50.78
N SER A 83 -22.58 2.96 -50.74
CA SER A 83 -22.67 1.98 -49.65
C SER A 83 -21.43 1.10 -49.46
N THR A 84 -20.68 0.78 -50.53
CA THR A 84 -19.44 -0.02 -50.39
C THR A 84 -18.30 0.81 -49.83
N LEU A 85 -18.15 2.07 -50.27
CA LEU A 85 -17.17 3.01 -49.69
C LEU A 85 -17.45 3.27 -48.21
N LEU A 86 -18.72 3.43 -47.83
CA LEU A 86 -19.12 3.62 -46.44
C LEU A 86 -18.84 2.38 -45.59
N ALA A 87 -19.22 1.18 -46.06
CA ALA A 87 -18.95 -0.08 -45.34
C ALA A 87 -17.45 -0.33 -45.16
N THR A 88 -16.63 0.02 -46.16
CA THR A 88 -15.17 -0.05 -46.10
C THR A 88 -14.61 0.96 -45.10
N ALA A 89 -15.08 2.21 -45.11
CA ALA A 89 -14.64 3.22 -44.16
C ALA A 89 -14.99 2.83 -42.71
N VAL A 90 -16.18 2.27 -42.48
CA VAL A 90 -16.62 1.75 -41.18
C VAL A 90 -15.78 0.55 -40.75
N GLY A 91 -15.45 -0.38 -41.66
CA GLY A 91 -14.57 -1.52 -41.35
C GLY A 91 -13.14 -1.09 -41.02
N ILE A 92 -12.59 -0.14 -41.77
CA ILE A 92 -11.25 0.41 -41.54
C ILE A 92 -11.20 1.13 -40.19
N LEU A 93 -12.16 2.00 -39.87
CA LEU A 93 -12.12 2.76 -38.60
C LEU A 93 -12.61 1.95 -37.39
N GLY A 94 -13.53 1.02 -37.58
CA GLY A 94 -14.18 0.26 -36.51
C GLY A 94 -13.34 -0.88 -35.94
N VAL A 95 -12.61 -1.62 -36.77
CA VAL A 95 -11.82 -2.78 -36.32
C VAL A 95 -10.66 -2.39 -35.38
N PRO A 96 -9.88 -1.33 -35.63
CA PRO A 96 -8.83 -0.90 -34.71
C PRO A 96 -9.39 -0.36 -33.40
N ALA A 97 -10.49 0.39 -33.44
CA ALA A 97 -11.18 0.85 -32.23
C ALA A 97 -11.71 -0.33 -31.41
N LEU A 98 -12.26 -1.36 -32.08
CA LEU A 98 -12.69 -2.61 -31.44
C LEU A 98 -11.52 -3.35 -30.81
N ILE A 99 -10.39 -3.50 -31.52
CA ILE A 99 -9.20 -4.20 -31.00
C ILE A 99 -8.58 -3.43 -29.84
N GLY A 100 -8.41 -2.11 -29.97
CA GLY A 100 -7.92 -1.26 -28.89
C GLY A 100 -8.84 -1.27 -27.67
N GLY A 101 -10.16 -1.28 -27.90
CA GLY A 101 -11.17 -1.44 -26.85
C GLY A 101 -11.10 -2.81 -26.16
N LEU A 102 -11.00 -3.89 -26.94
CA LEU A 102 -10.90 -5.26 -26.43
C LEU A 102 -9.60 -5.48 -25.64
N LEU A 103 -8.48 -4.94 -26.12
CA LEU A 103 -7.21 -5.01 -25.40
C LEU A 103 -7.27 -4.27 -24.07
N ASN A 104 -7.88 -3.08 -24.04
CA ASN A 104 -8.11 -2.35 -22.79
C ASN A 104 -9.11 -3.04 -21.86
N LEU A 105 -10.03 -3.84 -22.40
CA LEU A 105 -10.95 -4.65 -21.61
C LEU A 105 -10.28 -5.88 -20.99
N ILE A 106 -9.40 -6.57 -21.73
CA ILE A 106 -8.75 -7.81 -21.28
C ILE A 106 -7.57 -7.53 -20.36
N THR A 107 -6.70 -6.59 -20.73
CA THR A 107 -5.52 -6.20 -19.94
C THR A 107 -5.48 -4.68 -19.86
N PRO A 108 -6.24 -4.09 -18.93
CA PRO A 108 -6.22 -2.65 -18.73
C PRO A 108 -4.82 -2.17 -18.33
N ALA A 109 -4.53 -0.89 -18.56
CA ALA A 109 -3.28 -0.29 -18.12
C ALA A 109 -3.12 -0.24 -16.59
N THR A 110 -4.23 -0.35 -15.88
CA THR A 110 -4.34 -0.32 -14.44
C THR A 110 -5.19 -1.52 -14.04
N PRO A 111 -4.74 -2.34 -13.06
CA PRO A 111 -5.56 -3.42 -12.53
C PRO A 111 -6.96 -2.93 -12.14
N GLY A 112 -8.00 -3.67 -12.53
CA GLY A 112 -9.39 -3.27 -12.32
C GLY A 112 -9.84 -3.21 -10.85
N ASP A 113 -9.02 -3.72 -9.93
CA ASP A 113 -9.25 -3.70 -8.48
C ASP A 113 -8.69 -2.44 -7.80
N LEU A 114 -8.09 -1.50 -8.54
CA LEU A 114 -7.53 -0.26 -7.99
C LEU A 114 -8.53 0.89 -8.05
N ALA A 115 -8.59 1.69 -6.98
CA ALA A 115 -9.48 2.85 -6.91
C ALA A 115 -9.02 4.04 -7.77
N VAL A 116 -7.72 4.12 -8.09
CA VAL A 116 -7.10 5.20 -8.86
C VAL A 116 -6.09 4.64 -9.89
N PRO A 117 -5.77 5.35 -10.98
CA PRO A 117 -4.85 4.86 -12.01
C PRO A 117 -3.44 4.61 -11.48
N SER A 118 -2.69 3.72 -12.13
CA SER A 118 -1.27 3.50 -11.82
C SER A 118 -0.42 4.73 -12.16
N CYS A 119 0.56 5.07 -11.31
CA CYS A 119 1.47 6.18 -11.57
C CYS A 119 2.34 5.93 -12.81
N ALA A 120 2.76 7.03 -13.47
CA ALA A 120 3.74 6.94 -14.55
C ALA A 120 5.03 6.29 -14.05
N THR A 121 5.54 5.31 -14.80
CA THR A 121 6.76 4.55 -14.46
C THR A 121 6.69 3.76 -13.13
N ALA A 122 5.48 3.51 -12.59
CA ALA A 122 5.30 2.61 -11.46
C ALA A 122 4.74 1.24 -11.90
N GLN A 123 5.36 0.16 -11.44
CA GLN A 123 4.80 -1.17 -11.57
C GLN A 123 3.69 -1.37 -10.54
N THR A 124 2.52 -1.85 -10.97
CA THR A 124 1.40 -2.22 -10.08
C THR A 124 1.02 -3.70 -10.19
N TYR A 125 1.29 -4.33 -11.34
CA TYR A 125 1.06 -5.76 -11.53
C TYR A 125 2.07 -6.62 -10.79
N ARG A 126 1.59 -7.72 -10.18
CA ARG A 126 2.41 -8.70 -9.44
C ARG A 126 3.26 -8.11 -8.32
N THR A 127 2.79 -7.03 -7.72
CA THR A 127 3.43 -6.42 -6.55
C THR A 127 2.73 -6.89 -5.28
N PRO A 128 3.47 -7.24 -4.20
CA PRO A 128 2.84 -7.74 -2.98
C PRO A 128 2.01 -6.67 -2.29
N TYR A 129 2.45 -5.41 -2.34
CA TYR A 129 1.76 -4.29 -1.72
C TYR A 129 1.55 -3.16 -2.71
N ARG A 130 0.39 -2.49 -2.62
CA ARG A 130 -0.03 -1.39 -3.50
C ARG A 130 -0.60 -0.28 -2.64
N ALA A 131 -0.17 0.95 -2.89
CA ALA A 131 -0.70 2.12 -2.21
C ALA A 131 -0.83 3.31 -3.17
N ALA A 132 -1.86 4.12 -2.94
CA ALA A 132 -2.11 5.36 -3.66
C ALA A 132 -1.30 6.49 -3.03
N THR A 133 -0.68 7.33 -3.85
CA THR A 133 0.01 8.53 -3.38
C THR A 133 -0.99 9.57 -2.88
N THR A 134 -0.70 10.14 -1.71
CA THR A 134 -1.55 11.16 -1.08
C THR A 134 -0.80 12.50 -0.94
N GLY A 135 -1.50 13.52 -0.46
CA GLY A 135 -0.95 14.86 -0.24
C GLY A 135 -1.00 15.78 -1.46
N PRO A 136 -0.74 17.08 -1.27
CA PRO A 136 -0.95 18.11 -2.30
C PRO A 136 -0.01 17.94 -3.49
N THR A 137 1.19 17.40 -3.27
CA THR A 137 2.23 17.23 -4.29
C THR A 137 2.44 15.78 -4.71
N GLY A 138 1.74 14.81 -4.13
CA GLY A 138 2.10 13.40 -4.24
C GLY A 138 3.35 13.08 -3.42
N ASN A 139 4.11 12.08 -3.82
CA ASN A 139 5.18 11.50 -3.01
C ASN A 139 6.53 11.50 -3.75
N PHE A 140 7.56 12.01 -3.08
CA PHE A 140 8.91 12.13 -3.64
C PHE A 140 9.70 10.86 -3.39
N ALA A 141 10.16 10.23 -4.47
CA ALA A 141 11.00 9.05 -4.37
C ALA A 141 12.45 9.45 -4.09
N ARG A 142 13.14 8.64 -3.30
CA ARG A 142 14.54 8.87 -2.92
C ARG A 142 15.41 7.65 -3.18
N SER A 143 16.72 7.84 -3.24
CA SER A 143 17.68 6.76 -3.50
C SER A 143 17.89 5.83 -2.30
N GLY A 144 17.38 6.20 -1.12
CA GLY A 144 17.46 5.43 0.11
C GLY A 144 16.31 5.76 1.07
N PRO A 145 16.18 5.01 2.18
CA PRO A 145 15.07 5.12 3.12
C PRO A 145 15.27 6.29 4.10
N GLY A 146 15.11 7.53 3.64
CA GLY A 146 15.31 8.69 4.49
C GLY A 146 15.28 10.02 3.76
N LEU A 147 15.10 11.11 4.51
CA LEU A 147 15.12 12.48 4.00
C LEU A 147 16.54 12.93 3.62
N GLY A 148 17.57 12.32 4.21
CA GLY A 148 18.97 12.58 3.88
C GLY A 148 19.40 12.07 2.49
N PHE A 149 18.62 11.19 1.86
CA PHE A 149 18.96 10.65 0.54
C PHE A 149 18.48 11.55 -0.60
N ALA A 150 19.24 11.56 -1.70
CA ALA A 150 18.91 12.35 -2.88
C ALA A 150 17.53 11.98 -3.43
N GLN A 151 16.73 12.99 -3.76
CA GLN A 151 15.47 12.81 -4.47
C GLN A 151 15.75 12.33 -5.89
N THR A 152 15.11 11.23 -6.27
CA THR A 152 15.37 10.56 -7.54
C THR A 152 14.25 10.76 -8.54
N ASP A 153 13.02 10.88 -8.07
CA ASP A 153 11.81 10.94 -8.88
C ASP A 153 10.67 11.56 -8.06
N ARG A 154 9.52 11.78 -8.71
CA ARG A 154 8.28 12.19 -8.05
C ARG A 154 7.12 11.44 -8.65
N PHE A 155 6.35 10.77 -7.82
CA PHE A 155 5.06 10.25 -8.21
C PHE A 155 4.00 11.32 -7.97
N SER A 156 3.15 11.55 -8.98
CA SER A 156 2.01 12.47 -8.88
C SER A 156 1.09 12.05 -7.74
N LYS A 157 0.24 12.97 -7.26
CA LYS A 157 -0.85 12.61 -6.35
C LYS A 157 -1.87 11.71 -7.03
N ASP A 158 -2.69 11.03 -6.22
CA ASP A 158 -3.88 10.30 -6.66
C ASP A 158 -3.57 9.20 -7.69
N CYS A 159 -2.44 8.50 -7.55
CA CYS A 159 -2.08 7.37 -8.40
C CYS A 159 -1.46 6.23 -7.60
N VAL A 160 -1.58 4.99 -8.09
CA VAL A 160 -1.08 3.79 -7.39
C VAL A 160 0.36 3.46 -7.77
N VAL A 161 1.15 3.13 -6.76
CA VAL A 161 2.48 2.53 -6.89
C VAL A 161 2.47 1.15 -6.24
N GLY A 162 3.12 0.18 -6.86
CA GLY A 162 3.37 -1.13 -6.25
C GLY A 162 4.74 -1.18 -5.58
N PHE A 163 4.84 -1.93 -4.49
CA PHE A 163 5.99 -1.99 -3.61
C PHE A 163 6.40 -3.43 -3.33
N THR A 164 7.71 -3.67 -3.24
CA THR A 164 8.27 -5.01 -2.95
C THR A 164 8.38 -5.27 -1.44
N GLY A 165 8.53 -4.21 -0.64
CA GLY A 165 8.71 -4.28 0.81
C GLY A 165 9.08 -2.92 1.39
N TYR A 166 9.50 -2.89 2.65
CA TYR A 166 9.90 -1.66 3.32
C TYR A 166 11.24 -1.79 4.06
N CYS A 167 11.84 -0.63 4.31
CA CYS A 167 12.95 -0.41 5.23
C CYS A 167 12.51 0.57 6.33
N VAL A 168 13.17 0.53 7.49
CA VAL A 168 13.06 1.58 8.51
C VAL A 168 14.08 2.67 8.16
N GLY A 169 13.70 3.93 8.30
CA GLY A 169 14.48 5.07 7.84
C GLY A 169 14.21 6.33 8.64
N ASP A 170 14.59 7.47 8.09
CA ASP A 170 14.38 8.76 8.77
C ASP A 170 12.88 8.98 9.05
N PRO A 171 12.52 9.50 10.23
CA PRO A 171 11.14 9.80 10.57
C PRO A 171 10.58 10.89 9.65
N VAL A 172 9.35 10.69 9.18
CA VAL A 172 8.59 11.65 8.39
C VAL A 172 7.29 11.93 9.11
N ASN A 173 7.01 13.21 9.38
CA ASN A 173 5.74 13.61 9.99
C ASN A 173 4.57 13.13 9.12
N ASP A 174 3.62 12.44 9.76
CA ASP A 174 2.38 12.04 9.10
C ASP A 174 1.52 13.30 8.83
N PRO A 175 1.09 13.54 7.58
CA PRO A 175 0.30 14.72 7.23
C PRO A 175 -1.14 14.67 7.77
N VAL A 176 -1.64 13.48 8.12
CA VAL A 176 -2.98 13.24 8.66
C VAL A 176 -2.95 13.21 10.19
N VAL A 177 -1.93 12.58 10.78
CA VAL A 177 -1.83 12.34 12.21
C VAL A 177 -0.76 13.23 12.84
N LYS A 178 -1.20 14.29 13.54
CA LYS A 178 -0.27 15.22 14.20
C LYS A 178 0.51 14.53 15.33
N GLY A 179 1.81 14.83 15.40
CA GLY A 179 2.69 14.36 16.48
C GLY A 179 3.20 12.93 16.33
N TRP A 180 2.90 12.25 15.21
CA TRP A 180 3.41 10.94 14.87
C TRP A 180 4.34 10.99 13.68
N ASN A 181 5.40 10.20 13.77
CA ASN A 181 6.40 10.07 12.72
C ASN A 181 6.31 8.69 12.09
N ASP A 182 6.02 8.63 10.80
CA ASP A 182 6.18 7.39 10.04
C ASP A 182 7.67 7.19 9.72
N THR A 183 8.16 6.00 10.04
CA THR A 183 9.56 5.61 9.82
C THR A 183 9.73 4.61 8.70
N ARG A 184 8.64 4.15 8.07
CA ARG A 184 8.71 3.19 6.99
C ARG A 184 8.93 3.91 5.66
N TRP A 185 9.88 3.36 4.93
CA TRP A 185 10.22 3.75 3.58
C TRP A 185 10.04 2.56 2.67
N LEU A 186 9.04 2.65 1.79
CA LEU A 186 8.61 1.56 0.94
C LEU A 186 9.40 1.58 -0.36
N LEU A 187 9.97 0.42 -0.72
CA LEU A 187 10.72 0.25 -1.95
C LEU A 187 9.76 0.00 -3.11
N ALA A 188 9.65 0.96 -4.03
CA ALA A 188 8.86 0.81 -5.24
C ALA A 188 9.35 -0.41 -6.03
N SER A 189 8.41 -1.23 -6.46
CA SER A 189 8.71 -2.44 -7.21
C SER A 189 9.33 -2.10 -8.57
N ARG A 190 10.26 -2.95 -8.99
CA ARG A 190 10.97 -2.83 -10.26
C ARG A 190 11.50 -4.18 -10.73
N HIS A 191 11.78 -4.30 -12.03
CA HIS A 191 12.45 -5.49 -12.56
C HIS A 191 13.94 -5.50 -12.19
N GLU A 192 14.34 -6.38 -11.26
CA GLU A 192 15.71 -6.43 -10.75
C GLU A 192 16.74 -6.92 -11.78
N HIS A 193 16.38 -7.90 -12.63
CA HIS A 193 17.31 -8.60 -13.52
C HIS A 193 16.66 -9.13 -14.82
N GLY A 194 17.52 -9.58 -15.74
CA GLY A 194 17.12 -10.26 -16.97
C GLY A 194 16.56 -9.35 -18.07
N LEU A 195 15.93 -9.98 -19.06
CA LEU A 195 15.33 -9.30 -20.22
C LEU A 195 14.21 -8.34 -19.80
N GLY A 196 13.44 -8.69 -18.76
CA GLY A 196 12.34 -7.84 -18.27
C GLY A 196 12.81 -6.45 -17.85
N ARG A 197 13.95 -6.35 -17.15
CA ARG A 197 14.57 -5.07 -16.79
C ARG A 197 14.96 -4.24 -18.01
N PHE A 198 15.53 -4.87 -19.03
CA PHE A 198 15.90 -4.18 -20.27
C PHE A 198 14.65 -3.62 -20.97
N VAL A 199 13.61 -4.43 -21.10
CA VAL A 199 12.35 -4.06 -21.75
C VAL A 199 11.62 -2.96 -20.96
N ALA A 200 11.50 -3.10 -19.63
CA ALA A 200 10.86 -2.10 -18.77
C ALA A 200 11.59 -0.74 -18.80
N ARG A 201 12.93 -0.74 -18.84
CA ARG A 201 13.72 0.48 -19.02
C ARG A 201 13.49 1.13 -20.39
N TRP A 202 13.47 0.33 -21.44
CA TRP A 202 13.36 0.84 -22.81
C TRP A 202 11.96 1.34 -23.12
N LEU A 203 10.93 0.56 -22.79
CA LEU A 203 9.53 0.89 -23.09
C LEU A 203 8.89 1.79 -22.04
N SER A 204 9.10 1.50 -20.76
CA SER A 204 8.39 2.13 -19.64
C SER A 204 9.23 3.20 -18.91
N LYS A 205 10.47 3.45 -19.37
CA LYS A 205 11.42 4.39 -18.76
C LYS A 205 11.66 4.12 -17.28
N GLU A 206 11.62 2.84 -16.89
CA GLU A 206 11.88 2.45 -15.50
C GLU A 206 13.29 2.90 -15.07
N PRO A 207 13.44 3.63 -13.95
CA PRO A 207 14.75 4.11 -13.53
C PRO A 207 15.65 2.98 -13.05
N ALA A 208 16.96 3.19 -13.19
CA ALA A 208 17.95 2.16 -12.89
C ALA A 208 18.19 1.90 -11.40
N ARG A 209 17.86 2.89 -10.58
CA ARG A 209 18.14 2.99 -9.15
C ARG A 209 16.90 2.66 -8.33
N ASP A 210 17.12 2.28 -7.08
CA ASP A 210 16.02 2.09 -6.13
C ASP A 210 15.29 3.40 -5.87
N ARG A 211 14.00 3.27 -5.57
CA ARG A 211 13.08 4.37 -5.31
C ARG A 211 12.33 4.07 -4.03
N TYR A 212 12.69 4.77 -2.97
CA TYR A 212 12.04 4.68 -1.68
C TYR A 212 11.03 5.82 -1.53
N LEU A 213 9.83 5.50 -1.07
CA LEU A 213 8.76 6.45 -0.78
C LEU A 213 8.40 6.37 0.69
N SER A 214 8.14 7.50 1.33
CA SER A 214 7.64 7.51 2.72
C SER A 214 6.18 7.04 2.74
N SER A 215 5.82 6.12 3.64
CA SER A 215 4.41 5.70 3.79
C SER A 215 3.49 6.76 4.37
N ALA A 216 4.02 7.79 5.04
CA ALA A 216 3.21 8.92 5.50
C ALA A 216 2.40 9.57 4.37
N TYR A 217 2.86 9.46 3.13
CA TYR A 217 2.19 10.01 1.94
C TYR A 217 1.63 8.91 1.02
N LEU A 218 1.21 7.79 1.60
CA LEU A 218 0.62 6.65 0.91
C LEU A 218 -0.65 6.17 1.62
N ALA A 219 -1.71 5.94 0.84
CA ALA A 219 -2.94 5.29 1.30
C ALA A 219 -2.98 3.84 0.80
N PRO A 220 -3.04 2.83 1.68
CA PRO A 220 -3.05 1.42 1.27
C PRO A 220 -4.22 1.10 0.32
N GLN A 221 -3.96 0.31 -0.72
CA GLN A 221 -4.98 -0.25 -1.63
C GLN A 221 -5.21 -1.74 -1.38
N ASN A 222 -4.30 -2.40 -0.65
CA ASN A 222 -4.43 -3.77 -0.19
C ASN A 222 -3.83 -3.91 1.22
N PRO A 223 -4.07 -5.04 1.92
CA PRO A 223 -3.65 -5.20 3.32
C PRO A 223 -2.13 -5.13 3.53
N ASP A 224 -1.72 -4.47 4.61
CA ASP A 224 -0.31 -4.31 5.02
C ASP A 224 0.38 -5.65 5.35
N SER A 225 -0.37 -6.72 5.62
CA SER A 225 0.18 -8.06 5.85
C SER A 225 1.04 -8.59 4.70
N ASN A 226 0.86 -8.04 3.49
CA ASN A 226 1.66 -8.40 2.32
C ASN A 226 2.99 -7.65 2.26
N LEU A 227 3.16 -6.57 3.03
CA LEU A 227 4.35 -5.74 3.04
C LEU A 227 5.38 -6.29 4.04
N LYS A 228 6.54 -6.71 3.53
CA LYS A 228 7.60 -7.33 4.35
C LYS A 228 8.77 -6.39 4.56
N TYR A 229 9.39 -6.49 5.74
CA TYR A 229 10.68 -5.85 5.99
C TYR A 229 11.75 -6.53 5.13
N LEU A 230 12.50 -5.74 4.36
CA LEU A 230 13.47 -6.27 3.39
C LEU A 230 14.76 -6.79 4.02
N GLY A 231 14.97 -6.54 5.32
CA GLY A 231 16.16 -6.98 6.04
C GLY A 231 17.35 -6.04 5.85
N ALA A 232 18.31 -6.10 6.77
CA ALA A 232 19.49 -5.22 6.79
C ALA A 232 20.32 -5.29 5.49
N LYS A 233 20.37 -6.44 4.82
CA LYS A 233 21.12 -6.62 3.56
C LYS A 233 20.56 -5.79 2.40
N LYS A 234 19.24 -5.64 2.31
CA LYS A 234 18.58 -4.82 1.28
C LYS A 234 18.40 -3.37 1.77
N CYS A 235 18.32 -3.16 3.07
CA CYS A 235 18.27 -1.84 3.71
C CYS A 235 19.68 -1.35 4.12
N VAL A 236 20.64 -1.33 3.17
CA VAL A 236 22.08 -1.06 3.43
C VAL A 236 22.34 0.26 4.17
N GLN A 237 21.42 1.21 4.05
CA GLN A 237 21.50 2.52 4.69
C GLN A 237 20.21 2.86 5.45
N GLY A 238 19.41 1.83 5.75
CA GLY A 238 18.26 1.94 6.63
C GLY A 238 18.65 1.80 8.09
N GLN A 239 17.69 2.07 8.94
CA GLN A 239 17.82 1.90 10.38
C GLN A 239 17.41 0.45 10.76
N PRO A 240 17.91 -0.07 11.89
CA PRO A 240 17.46 -1.36 12.41
C PRO A 240 15.97 -1.30 12.77
N LEU A 241 15.34 -2.47 12.76
CA LEU A 241 13.98 -2.60 13.29
C LEU A 241 13.97 -2.27 14.80
N PRO A 242 12.89 -1.67 15.31
CA PRO A 242 12.69 -1.52 16.73
C PRO A 242 12.76 -2.87 17.45
N GLU A 243 13.48 -2.88 18.56
CA GLU A 243 13.56 -4.07 19.41
C GLU A 243 12.37 -4.17 20.37
N LYS A 244 12.35 -5.24 21.16
CA LYS A 244 11.29 -5.47 22.14
C LYS A 244 11.23 -4.33 23.16
N ALA A 245 10.01 -3.82 23.38
CA ALA A 245 9.78 -2.81 24.40
C ALA A 245 10.04 -3.34 25.81
N THR A 246 10.39 -2.42 26.69
CA THR A 246 10.38 -2.59 28.13
C THR A 246 9.32 -1.67 28.72
N LEU A 247 8.69 -2.09 29.80
CA LEU A 247 7.65 -1.32 30.49
C LEU A 247 7.92 -1.36 31.99
N THR A 248 8.22 -0.17 32.52
CA THR A 248 8.57 0.05 33.93
C THR A 248 7.50 0.93 34.56
N PRO A 249 6.70 0.40 35.50
CA PRO A 249 5.78 1.22 36.27
C PRO A 249 6.51 1.97 37.38
N ALA A 250 6.05 3.17 37.67
CA ALA A 250 6.41 3.97 38.82
C ALA A 250 5.15 4.56 39.45
N ASP A 251 5.18 4.78 40.77
CA ASP A 251 4.11 5.54 41.42
C ASP A 251 4.18 6.98 40.89
N ALA A 252 3.07 7.50 40.36
CA ALA A 252 3.03 8.89 39.97
C ALA A 252 3.15 9.75 41.23
N THR A 253 3.99 10.78 41.21
CA THR A 253 4.19 11.67 42.35
C THR A 253 3.87 13.12 41.97
N THR A 254 3.36 13.88 42.93
CA THR A 254 3.25 15.33 42.84
C THR A 254 4.64 15.97 42.79
N LYS A 255 4.73 17.26 42.45
CA LYS A 255 5.99 18.03 42.54
C LYS A 255 6.62 18.01 43.94
N SER A 256 5.84 17.72 45.00
CA SER A 256 6.32 17.58 46.38
C SER A 256 6.72 16.15 46.77
N GLY A 257 6.75 15.20 45.81
CA GLY A 257 7.10 13.81 46.03
C GLY A 257 6.00 12.95 46.66
N LYS A 258 4.81 13.51 46.92
CA LYS A 258 3.67 12.72 47.44
C LYS A 258 3.04 11.87 46.32
N PRO A 259 2.73 10.59 46.56
CA PRO A 259 2.10 9.73 45.56
C PRO A 259 0.71 10.24 45.18
N LEU A 260 0.45 10.33 43.89
CA LEU A 260 -0.86 10.62 43.31
C LEU A 260 -1.72 9.35 43.42
N ARG A 261 -2.83 9.44 44.16
CA ARG A 261 -3.73 8.29 44.32
C ARG A 261 -4.48 8.04 43.01
N GLY A 262 -4.47 6.78 42.57
CA GLY A 262 -5.21 6.37 41.37
C GLY A 262 -4.48 6.64 40.05
N ILE A 263 -3.28 7.22 40.08
CA ILE A 263 -2.49 7.48 38.86
C ILE A 263 -1.20 6.65 38.90
N ILE A 264 -0.92 5.90 37.84
CA ILE A 264 0.36 5.22 37.63
C ILE A 264 1.15 5.97 36.57
N GLN A 265 2.44 6.17 36.82
CA GLN A 265 3.36 6.60 35.78
C GLN A 265 3.98 5.38 35.11
N LEU A 266 3.85 5.30 33.80
CA LEU A 266 4.39 4.23 32.98
C LEU A 266 5.55 4.79 32.17
N THR A 267 6.70 4.11 32.19
CA THR A 267 7.82 4.43 31.31
C THR A 267 8.04 3.25 30.38
N ALA A 268 7.85 3.47 29.09
CA ALA A 268 8.11 2.49 28.06
C ALA A 268 9.37 2.87 27.28
N GLN A 269 10.23 1.91 26.98
CA GLN A 269 11.47 2.12 26.21
C GLN A 269 11.67 1.00 25.21
N ALA A 270 12.15 1.31 24.02
CA ALA A 270 12.49 0.33 23.01
C ALA A 270 13.68 0.84 22.19
N PRO A 271 14.79 0.08 22.09
CA PRO A 271 15.88 0.42 21.19
C PRO A 271 15.36 0.63 19.76
N HIS A 272 15.87 1.67 19.11
CA HIS A 272 15.57 2.01 17.71
C HIS A 272 14.11 2.36 17.39
N ALA A 273 13.25 2.49 18.40
CA ALA A 273 11.89 2.95 18.22
C ALA A 273 11.82 4.48 18.11
N PHE A 274 11.04 4.99 17.16
CA PHE A 274 10.70 6.41 17.06
C PHE A 274 9.37 6.72 17.72
N ASN A 275 8.46 5.75 17.76
CA ASN A 275 7.21 5.87 18.50
C ASN A 275 7.01 4.61 19.35
N ILE A 276 6.42 4.78 20.53
CA ILE A 276 5.98 3.66 21.37
C ILE A 276 4.51 3.90 21.71
N GLY A 277 3.70 2.90 21.36
CA GLY A 277 2.29 2.82 21.73
C GLY A 277 2.12 2.12 23.06
N ILE A 278 1.18 2.61 23.88
CA ILE A 278 0.79 1.98 25.14
C ILE A 278 -0.72 1.82 25.16
N ALA A 279 -1.19 0.60 25.39
CA ALA A 279 -2.60 0.27 25.53
C ALA A 279 -2.83 -0.65 26.72
N LEU A 280 -4.06 -0.72 27.21
CA LEU A 280 -4.48 -1.60 28.29
C LEU A 280 -5.71 -2.40 27.90
N ALA A 281 -5.83 -3.59 28.47
CA ALA A 281 -7.02 -4.42 28.43
C ALA A 281 -7.40 -4.86 29.84
N VAL A 282 -8.67 -4.68 30.22
CA VAL A 282 -9.30 -5.36 31.35
C VAL A 282 -9.48 -6.83 30.96
N ASP A 283 -9.16 -7.74 31.87
CA ASP A 283 -9.28 -9.19 31.63
C ASP A 283 -10.74 -9.54 31.28
N PRO A 284 -11.03 -10.28 30.19
CA PRO A 284 -12.40 -10.57 29.74
C PRO A 284 -13.23 -11.35 30.76
N ASP A 285 -12.59 -12.08 31.67
CA ASP A 285 -13.25 -12.79 32.77
C ASP A 285 -13.83 -11.81 33.84
N GLU A 286 -13.52 -10.52 33.72
CA GLU A 286 -13.92 -9.48 34.67
C GLU A 286 -15.15 -8.71 34.16
N ALA A 287 -16.09 -8.45 35.05
CA ALA A 287 -17.40 -7.92 34.70
C ALA A 287 -17.34 -6.39 34.49
N LEU A 288 -17.49 -5.94 33.24
CA LEU A 288 -17.66 -4.53 32.86
C LEU A 288 -19.15 -4.18 32.71
N ASP A 289 -19.61 -3.08 33.33
CA ASP A 289 -20.99 -2.58 33.20
C ASP A 289 -21.32 -2.20 31.74
N SER A 290 -20.34 -1.58 31.07
CA SER A 290 -20.46 -1.06 29.71
C SER A 290 -19.07 -0.70 29.15
N GLY A 291 -18.97 -0.55 27.83
CA GLY A 291 -17.76 -0.07 27.15
C GLY A 291 -16.79 -1.16 26.68
N THR A 292 -15.65 -0.74 26.14
CA THR A 292 -14.61 -1.66 25.69
C THR A 292 -13.62 -1.94 26.81
N ALA A 293 -13.32 -3.22 27.02
CA ALA A 293 -12.24 -3.66 27.92
C ALA A 293 -10.86 -3.11 27.51
N ILE A 294 -10.71 -2.61 26.27
CA ILE A 294 -9.45 -2.25 25.66
C ILE A 294 -9.39 -0.74 25.42
N ARG A 295 -8.30 -0.07 25.84
CA ARG A 295 -8.11 1.38 25.74
C ARG A 295 -6.65 1.72 25.46
N GLN A 296 -6.40 2.80 24.71
CA GLN A 296 -5.07 3.38 24.61
C GLN A 296 -4.78 4.24 25.84
N ILE A 297 -3.53 4.28 26.29
CA ILE A 297 -3.09 5.16 27.38
C ILE A 297 -2.52 6.45 26.76
N PRO A 298 -3.04 7.63 27.14
CA PRO A 298 -2.50 8.91 26.69
C PRO A 298 -1.01 9.04 27.05
N GLY A 299 -0.23 9.61 26.14
CA GLY A 299 1.23 9.67 26.22
C GLY A 299 1.95 8.76 25.22
N SER A 300 1.21 7.90 24.51
CA SER A 300 1.70 7.21 23.32
C SER A 300 2.13 8.23 22.25
N GLY A 301 3.29 8.05 21.63
CA GLY A 301 3.79 8.97 20.61
C GLY A 301 5.29 8.93 20.41
N ALA A 302 5.83 10.01 19.86
CA ALA A 302 7.24 10.15 19.56
C ALA A 302 8.11 9.98 20.82
N VAL A 303 9.15 9.17 20.68
CA VAL A 303 10.10 8.88 21.72
C VAL A 303 10.94 10.13 21.99
N THR A 304 10.95 10.59 23.24
CA THR A 304 11.71 11.79 23.66
C THR A 304 13.15 11.43 24.04
N SER A 305 13.97 12.43 24.37
CA SER A 305 15.38 12.25 24.76
C SER A 305 15.56 11.09 25.75
N GLY A 306 16.35 10.08 25.37
CA GLY A 306 16.58 8.88 26.20
C GLY A 306 15.82 7.62 25.76
N ASN A 307 15.26 7.60 24.54
CA ASN A 307 14.58 6.44 23.97
C ASN A 307 13.36 5.96 24.80
N ALA A 308 12.71 6.90 25.50
CA ALA A 308 11.60 6.62 26.40
C ALA A 308 10.32 7.41 26.06
N VAL A 309 9.18 6.76 26.31
CA VAL A 309 7.86 7.37 26.37
C VAL A 309 7.34 7.27 27.80
N HIS A 310 6.90 8.41 28.33
CA HIS A 310 6.28 8.49 29.65
C HIS A 310 4.78 8.73 29.49
N ALA A 311 3.97 7.84 30.08
CA ALA A 311 2.53 7.95 30.10
C ALA A 311 2.01 8.00 31.54
N GLN A 312 0.92 8.72 31.74
CA GLN A 312 0.18 8.69 33.00
C GLN A 312 -1.14 7.97 32.77
N TRP A 313 -1.37 6.93 33.56
CA TRP A 313 -2.61 6.17 33.52
C TRP A 313 -3.45 6.49 34.75
N ASP A 314 -4.59 7.14 34.54
CA ASP A 314 -5.62 7.31 35.57
C ASP A 314 -6.51 6.07 35.66
N THR A 315 -6.36 5.32 36.75
CA THR A 315 -7.12 4.10 37.03
C THR A 315 -8.56 4.36 37.46
N THR A 316 -8.91 5.60 37.81
CA THR A 316 -10.28 5.95 38.19
C THR A 316 -11.25 5.81 37.02
N ILE A 317 -10.77 6.10 35.80
CA ILE A 317 -11.52 5.92 34.55
C ILE A 317 -11.94 4.46 34.38
N VAL A 318 -10.99 3.53 34.50
CA VAL A 318 -11.29 2.09 34.40
C VAL A 318 -12.21 1.67 35.53
N ARG A 319 -11.97 2.14 36.77
CA ARG A 319 -12.80 1.80 37.93
C ARG A 319 -14.26 2.19 37.76
N SER A 320 -14.54 3.33 37.11
CA SER A 320 -15.91 3.83 36.88
C SER A 320 -16.75 2.93 35.95
N GLN A 321 -16.12 2.00 35.24
CA GLN A 321 -16.77 1.10 34.26
C GLN A 321 -16.91 -0.34 34.76
N LEU A 322 -16.38 -0.63 35.94
CA LEU A 322 -16.47 -1.96 36.54
C LEU A 322 -17.80 -2.08 37.29
N HIS A 323 -18.50 -3.22 37.11
CA HIS A 323 -19.75 -3.54 37.83
C HIS A 323 -19.64 -3.28 39.33
N ALA A 324 -20.49 -2.41 39.88
CA ALA A 324 -20.61 -2.20 41.32
C ALA A 324 -21.82 -2.97 41.90
N PRO A 325 -21.72 -3.54 43.13
CA PRO A 325 -20.56 -3.59 44.03
C PRO A 325 -19.58 -4.72 43.68
N ARG A 326 -18.28 -4.50 43.93
CA ARG A 326 -17.23 -5.52 43.73
C ARG A 326 -16.75 -6.12 45.03
N SER A 327 -16.61 -7.44 45.06
CA SER A 327 -15.93 -8.18 46.13
C SER A 327 -14.49 -8.56 45.76
N THR A 328 -14.15 -8.58 44.47
CA THR A 328 -12.83 -9.01 43.97
C THR A 328 -12.06 -7.88 43.28
N PRO A 329 -10.72 -7.87 43.43
CA PRO A 329 -9.86 -7.02 42.62
C PRO A 329 -9.95 -7.39 41.13
N VAL A 330 -9.79 -6.40 40.24
CA VAL A 330 -9.90 -6.60 38.79
C VAL A 330 -8.52 -6.59 38.14
N ALA A 331 -8.22 -7.59 37.31
CA ALA A 331 -6.97 -7.63 36.57
C ALA A 331 -7.00 -6.75 35.31
N VAL A 332 -5.90 -6.02 35.09
CA VAL A 332 -5.67 -5.20 33.88
C VAL A 332 -4.29 -5.53 33.33
N THR A 333 -4.22 -5.78 32.03
CA THR A 333 -2.97 -5.98 31.32
C THR A 333 -2.64 -4.74 30.51
N VAL A 334 -1.48 -4.15 30.76
CA VAL A 334 -0.93 -3.03 29.98
C VAL A 334 0.10 -3.59 29.00
N LEU A 335 -0.02 -3.20 27.75
CA LEU A 335 0.87 -3.54 26.65
C LEU A 335 1.62 -2.27 26.21
N ALA A 336 2.94 -2.39 26.03
CA ALA A 336 3.74 -1.38 25.35
C ALA A 336 4.43 -2.01 24.14
N VAL A 337 4.44 -1.30 23.02
CA VAL A 337 4.98 -1.83 21.75
C VAL A 337 5.53 -0.70 20.89
N PRO A 338 6.68 -0.88 20.22
CA PRO A 338 7.16 0.10 19.26
C PRO A 338 6.25 0.13 18.03
N CYS A 339 5.97 1.34 17.55
CA CYS A 339 5.13 1.58 16.38
C CYS A 339 5.96 2.23 15.27
N LEU A 340 5.85 1.68 14.05
CA LEU A 340 6.57 2.21 12.89
C LEU A 340 5.83 3.37 12.22
N ASP A 341 4.51 3.39 12.36
CA ASP A 341 3.56 4.34 11.77
C ASP A 341 2.22 4.26 12.55
N PRO A 342 1.26 5.18 12.31
CA PRO A 342 0.02 5.25 13.10
C PRO A 342 -1.11 4.32 12.65
N LEU A 343 -0.97 3.57 11.55
CA LEU A 343 -2.07 2.80 10.95
C LEU A 343 -1.81 1.29 10.90
N THR A 344 -0.55 0.87 10.91
CA THR A 344 -0.20 -0.54 10.82
C THR A 344 -0.13 -1.18 12.20
N PRO A 345 -0.75 -2.35 12.39
CA PRO A 345 -0.66 -3.09 13.64
C PRO A 345 0.80 -3.34 14.04
N ALA A 346 1.08 -3.11 15.32
CA ALA A 346 2.40 -3.36 15.87
C ALA A 346 2.76 -4.85 15.80
N ARG A 347 4.06 -5.15 15.74
CA ARG A 347 4.53 -6.53 15.77
C ARG A 347 4.38 -7.12 17.17
N SER A 348 3.80 -8.31 17.27
CA SER A 348 3.56 -8.97 18.55
C SER A 348 4.85 -9.38 19.28
N ASP A 349 5.92 -9.70 18.53
CA ASP A 349 7.19 -10.14 19.08
C ASP A 349 8.01 -9.01 19.73
N THR A 350 7.73 -7.75 19.37
CA THR A 350 8.36 -6.58 19.97
C THR A 350 7.53 -5.99 21.13
N ALA A 351 6.35 -6.54 21.41
CA ALA A 351 5.51 -6.08 22.50
C ALA A 351 5.96 -6.62 23.85
N THR A 352 5.68 -5.84 24.90
CA THR A 352 5.83 -6.25 26.29
C THR A 352 4.55 -6.02 27.05
N THR A 353 4.26 -6.88 28.01
CA THR A 353 3.04 -6.80 28.82
C THR A 353 3.36 -6.77 30.30
N ARG A 354 2.59 -5.99 31.06
CA ARG A 354 2.60 -5.96 32.52
C ARG A 354 1.18 -6.09 33.00
N ARG A 355 0.95 -6.96 33.98
CA ARG A 355 -0.36 -7.13 34.60
C ARG A 355 -0.40 -6.36 35.92
N PHE A 356 -1.52 -5.70 36.16
CA PHE A 356 -1.82 -4.94 37.35
C PHE A 356 -3.14 -5.40 37.92
N THR A 357 -3.30 -5.25 39.22
CA THR A 357 -4.57 -5.51 39.89
C THR A 357 -5.15 -4.21 40.41
N ILE A 358 -6.34 -3.83 39.94
CA ILE A 358 -7.11 -2.71 40.46
C ILE A 358 -7.82 -3.16 41.75
N PRO A 359 -7.44 -2.61 42.92
CA PRO A 359 -8.03 -3.02 44.19
C PRO A 359 -9.52 -2.66 44.27
N VAL A 360 -10.24 -3.39 45.12
CA VAL A 360 -11.66 -3.13 45.43
C VAL A 360 -11.81 -1.75 46.08
N LYS A 361 -10.98 -1.45 47.08
CA LYS A 361 -11.04 -0.18 47.83
C LYS A 361 -10.33 0.94 47.05
N PRO A 362 -10.98 2.10 46.85
CA PRO A 362 -10.33 3.27 46.28
C PRO A 362 -9.09 3.71 47.08
N GLY A 363 -8.06 4.19 46.38
CA GLY A 363 -6.84 4.72 47.01
C GLY A 363 -5.78 3.69 47.43
N GLN A 364 -6.04 2.39 47.30
CA GLN A 364 -5.01 1.36 47.45
C GLN A 364 -4.05 1.36 46.24
N LYS A 365 -2.77 1.07 46.50
CA LYS A 365 -1.72 1.00 45.47
C LYS A 365 -1.97 -0.19 44.56
N LEU A 366 -1.72 0.00 43.26
CA LEU A 366 -1.79 -1.07 42.28
C LEU A 366 -0.60 -2.02 42.47
N VAL A 367 -0.88 -3.31 42.44
CA VAL A 367 0.13 -4.35 42.63
C VAL A 367 0.44 -4.97 41.26
N PRO A 368 1.70 -4.90 40.78
CA PRO A 368 2.11 -5.68 39.63
C PRO A 368 1.94 -7.17 39.92
N THR A 369 1.34 -7.90 38.98
CA THR A 369 1.13 -9.34 39.10
C THR A 369 1.80 -10.09 37.95
N THR A 370 1.92 -11.41 38.10
CA THR A 370 2.49 -12.27 37.07
C THR A 370 1.72 -12.11 35.76
N PRO A 371 2.41 -11.78 34.65
CA PRO A 371 1.76 -11.70 33.34
C PRO A 371 1.09 -13.03 32.99
N ARG A 372 -0.18 -12.97 32.57
CA ARG A 372 -0.89 -14.09 31.95
C ARG A 372 -0.87 -13.86 30.44
N PRO A 373 -0.63 -14.89 29.61
CA PRO A 373 -0.78 -14.75 28.16
C PRO A 373 -2.18 -14.25 27.83
N LEU A 374 -2.27 -13.20 27.02
CA LEU A 374 -3.53 -12.69 26.52
C LEU A 374 -4.07 -13.62 25.44
N ALA A 375 -5.40 -13.79 25.40
CA ALA A 375 -6.06 -14.44 24.27
C ALA A 375 -5.75 -13.68 22.98
N GLU A 376 -5.54 -14.41 21.88
CA GLU A 376 -5.06 -13.79 20.63
C GLU A 376 -5.92 -12.62 20.12
N PRO A 377 -7.26 -12.71 20.09
CA PRO A 377 -8.09 -11.61 19.61
C PRO A 377 -7.92 -10.32 20.44
N ILE A 378 -7.64 -10.45 21.75
CA ILE A 378 -7.40 -9.30 22.63
C ILE A 378 -6.02 -8.73 22.38
N ARG A 379 -5.02 -9.60 22.19
CA ARG A 379 -3.65 -9.18 21.90
C ARG A 379 -3.57 -8.42 20.57
N GLU A 380 -4.19 -8.92 19.50
CA GLU A 380 -4.23 -8.26 18.20
C GLU A 380 -4.91 -6.89 18.27
N ARG A 381 -6.04 -6.79 18.99
CA ARG A 381 -6.72 -5.52 19.24
C ARG A 381 -5.88 -4.52 20.02
N LEU A 382 -5.12 -4.98 21.03
CA LEU A 382 -4.19 -4.13 21.77
C LEU A 382 -3.04 -3.63 20.91
N LEU A 383 -2.47 -4.49 20.06
CA LEU A 383 -1.38 -4.11 19.16
C LEU A 383 -1.82 -3.08 18.13
N ALA A 384 -3.03 -3.23 17.59
CA ALA A 384 -3.64 -2.24 16.71
C ALA A 384 -3.90 -0.92 17.47
N LEU A 385 -4.57 -0.99 18.62
CA LEU A 385 -4.95 0.18 19.41
C LEU A 385 -3.75 0.95 19.98
N ALA A 386 -2.65 0.28 20.29
CA ALA A 386 -1.45 0.93 20.81
C ALA A 386 -0.85 1.92 19.81
N CYS A 387 -0.88 1.58 18.51
CA CYS A 387 -0.36 2.42 17.43
C CYS A 387 -1.43 3.30 16.78
N ASP A 388 -2.73 3.00 16.96
CA ASP A 388 -3.81 3.83 16.47
C ASP A 388 -3.81 5.20 17.17
N THR A 389 -3.97 6.26 16.40
CA THR A 389 -3.87 7.64 16.85
C THR A 389 -5.18 8.41 16.67
N GLN A 390 -6.11 7.90 15.87
CA GLN A 390 -7.40 8.55 15.63
C GLN A 390 -8.24 8.61 16.91
N ILE A 391 -8.06 7.62 17.79
CA ILE A 391 -8.76 7.54 19.08
C ILE A 391 -8.25 8.61 20.06
N ASN A 392 -6.97 9.00 19.99
CA ASN A 392 -6.41 10.02 20.87
C ASN A 392 -6.96 11.41 20.61
N GLU A 393 -7.20 11.81 19.35
CA GLU A 393 -7.71 13.16 19.07
C GLU A 393 -9.16 13.35 19.52
N ALA A 394 -10.03 12.35 19.31
CA ALA A 394 -11.41 12.40 19.77
C ALA A 394 -11.49 12.37 21.31
N GLY A 395 -10.68 11.52 21.96
CA GLY A 395 -10.62 11.42 23.41
C GLY A 395 -10.02 12.66 24.09
N GLN A 396 -8.95 13.24 23.54
CA GLN A 396 -8.34 14.46 24.09
C GLN A 396 -9.23 15.70 23.92
N ARG A 397 -10.00 15.81 22.82
CA ARG A 397 -10.98 16.90 22.69
C ARG A 397 -12.04 16.82 23.77
N ALA A 398 -12.57 15.63 24.06
CA ALA A 398 -13.56 15.43 25.11
C ALA A 398 -13.01 15.74 26.52
N ALA A 399 -11.81 15.25 26.83
CA ALA A 399 -11.17 15.48 28.14
C ALA A 399 -10.82 16.96 28.39
N ASN A 400 -10.42 17.71 27.35
CA ASN A 400 -10.10 19.13 27.48
C ASN A 400 -11.35 20.03 27.61
N THR A 401 -12.51 19.59 27.13
CA THR A 401 -13.80 20.29 27.38
C THR A 401 -14.30 20.09 28.81
N GLU A 402 -14.04 18.95 29.44
CA GLU A 402 -14.47 18.68 30.83
C GLU A 402 -13.57 19.33 31.89
N PHE A 403 -12.33 19.69 31.57
CA PHE A 403 -11.41 20.33 32.53
C PHE A 403 -11.49 21.87 32.54
N ASN A 404 -12.18 22.47 31.57
CA ASN A 404 -12.33 23.93 31.43
C ASN A 404 -13.77 24.43 31.68
N GLY A 405 -14.67 23.54 32.13
CA GLY A 405 -15.99 23.87 32.68
C GLY A 405 -16.06 23.44 34.13
#